data_AF-A0A2N0ERU9-F1
#
_entry.id   AF-A0A2N0ERU9-F1
#
_cell.length_a   1.000
_cell.length_b   1.000
_cell.length_c   1.000
_cell.angle_alpha   90.00
_cell.angle_beta   90.00
_cell.angle_gamma   90.00
#
_symmetry.space_group_name_H-M   'P 1'
#
loop_
_entity.id
_entity.type
_entity.pdbx_description
1 polymer ?
#
loop_
_entity_poly.entity_id
_entity_poly.type
_entity_poly.pdbx_seq_one_letter_code
_entity_poly.pdbx_strand_id
1 'polypeptide(L)'
;MKTIKVLLTAFVISMGLVFCGTQKQQVNTNRSIIGSWQGCDGRVVTFTRKGDSILGHYTELNGLERFGFTRNEIGHKLIKESAGSYSGLVKWRAVNIKEPTWRTVNVFINGNVYKDQGSDRCGRDMTRITK
;
A
#
# COMPACT_ATOMS: atom_id res chain seq x y z
N MET A 1 -44.09 33.68 -57.22
CA MET A 1 -43.61 32.29 -57.37
C MET A 1 -42.17 32.21 -56.92
N LYS A 2 -41.88 31.58 -55.77
CA LYS A 2 -40.51 31.33 -55.30
C LYS A 2 -40.23 29.83 -55.37
N THR A 3 -39.26 29.50 -56.18
CA THR A 3 -38.76 28.15 -56.47
C THR A 3 -37.87 27.66 -55.34
N ILE A 4 -38.08 26.40 -54.97
CA ILE A 4 -37.25 25.62 -54.05
C ILE A 4 -35.94 25.27 -54.77
N LYS A 5 -34.80 25.47 -54.10
CA LYS A 5 -33.55 24.77 -54.41
C LYS A 5 -33.00 24.14 -53.13
N VAL A 6 -33.03 22.82 -53.12
CA VAL A 6 -32.33 21.94 -52.18
C VAL A 6 -30.84 22.02 -52.48
N LEU A 7 -30.01 22.18 -51.45
CA LEU A 7 -28.58 21.89 -51.55
C LEU A 7 -28.13 21.13 -50.29
N LEU A 8 -27.80 19.85 -50.49
CA LEU A 8 -27.07 19.00 -49.56
C LEU A 8 -25.70 19.63 -49.26
N THR A 9 -25.24 19.58 -48.00
CA THR A 9 -23.79 19.42 -47.74
C THR A 9 -23.48 18.90 -46.33
N ALA A 10 -22.84 17.74 -46.33
CA ALA A 10 -21.75 17.25 -45.49
C ALA A 10 -21.87 17.22 -43.94
N PHE A 11 -21.97 15.97 -43.49
CA PHE A 11 -21.56 15.38 -42.21
C PHE A 11 -20.14 15.81 -41.78
N VAL A 12 -19.96 16.30 -40.55
CA VAL A 12 -18.67 16.29 -39.86
C VAL A 12 -18.86 15.62 -38.51
N ILE A 13 -18.34 14.40 -38.41
CA ILE A 13 -18.26 13.60 -37.19
C ILE A 13 -17.18 14.22 -36.31
N SER A 14 -17.56 15.00 -35.31
CA SER A 14 -16.66 15.34 -34.20
C SER A 14 -16.58 14.15 -33.25
N MET A 15 -15.72 13.20 -33.60
CA MET A 15 -15.31 12.10 -32.73
C MET A 15 -14.48 12.68 -31.58
N GLY A 16 -15.17 13.12 -30.53
CA GLY A 16 -14.55 13.53 -29.27
C GLY A 16 -13.91 12.32 -28.61
N LEU A 17 -12.59 12.17 -28.80
CA LEU A 17 -11.77 11.28 -27.99
C LEU A 17 -11.91 11.74 -26.54
N VAL A 18 -12.73 11.03 -25.77
CA VAL A 18 -12.73 11.08 -24.32
C VAL A 18 -11.37 10.54 -23.87
N PHE A 19 -10.41 11.44 -23.78
CA PHE A 19 -9.09 11.17 -23.22
C PHE A 19 -9.30 10.97 -21.72
N CYS A 20 -9.63 9.74 -21.33
CA CYS A 20 -9.58 9.31 -19.93
C CYS A 20 -8.10 9.24 -19.53
N GLY A 21 -7.54 10.41 -19.21
CA GLY A 21 -6.20 10.50 -18.67
C GLY A 21 -6.17 9.81 -17.32
N THR A 22 -5.52 8.64 -17.26
CA THR A 22 -5.16 8.00 -15.99
C THR A 22 -4.24 8.95 -15.24
N GLN A 23 -4.80 9.75 -14.32
CA GLN A 23 -4.01 10.56 -13.42
C GLN A 23 -3.11 9.62 -12.61
N LYS A 24 -1.81 9.61 -12.91
CA LYS A 24 -0.80 9.04 -12.02
C LYS A 24 -0.88 9.83 -10.73
N GLN A 25 -1.59 9.27 -9.75
CA GLN A 25 -1.70 9.83 -8.42
C GLN A 25 -0.28 10.01 -7.88
N GLN A 26 0.18 11.26 -7.81
CA GLN A 26 1.48 11.60 -7.24
C GLN A 26 1.44 11.15 -5.78
N VAL A 27 2.07 10.02 -5.49
CA VAL A 27 2.13 9.47 -4.15
C VAL A 27 2.92 10.47 -3.33
N ASN A 28 2.21 11.25 -2.51
CA ASN A 28 2.85 12.05 -1.48
C ASN A 28 3.57 11.07 -0.53
N THR A 29 4.88 10.90 -0.75
CA THR A 29 5.74 9.94 -0.04
C THR A 29 5.70 10.17 1.45
N ASN A 30 5.42 11.41 1.88
CA ASN A 30 5.30 11.81 3.27
C ASN A 30 4.18 11.04 4.00
N ARG A 31 3.12 10.57 3.32
CA ARG A 31 2.03 9.81 3.95
C ARG A 31 1.80 8.43 3.35
N SER A 32 2.76 7.93 2.58
CA SER A 32 2.67 6.62 1.93
C SER A 32 3.41 5.55 2.72
N ILE A 33 2.75 4.44 3.02
CA ILE A 33 3.42 3.25 3.60
C ILE A 33 4.34 2.52 2.62
N ILE A 34 4.17 2.73 1.31
CA ILE A 34 4.96 2.00 0.30
C ILE A 34 6.47 2.27 0.50
N GLY A 35 7.27 1.21 0.46
CA GLY A 35 8.71 1.24 0.74
C GLY A 35 9.10 0.35 1.92
N SER A 36 10.34 0.54 2.40
CA SER A 36 10.94 -0.27 3.46
C SER A 36 10.99 0.49 4.79
N TRP A 37 10.74 -0.24 5.88
CA TRP A 37 10.65 0.30 7.24
C TRP A 37 11.41 -0.61 8.19
N GLN A 38 12.23 -0.02 9.06
CA GLN A 38 13.06 -0.74 10.03
C GLN A 38 12.54 -0.58 11.45
N GLY A 39 12.40 -1.69 12.17
CA GLY A 39 12.08 -1.73 13.60
C GLY A 39 13.30 -1.51 14.49
N CYS A 40 13.08 -1.35 15.81
CA CYS A 40 14.17 -1.15 16.76
C CYS A 40 15.09 -2.36 16.97
N ASP A 41 14.58 -3.57 16.77
CA ASP A 41 15.39 -4.73 16.43
C ASP A 41 15.56 -4.65 14.93
N GLY A 42 16.72 -4.61 14.27
CA GLY A 42 16.84 -4.27 12.84
C GLY A 42 16.05 -5.06 11.75
N ARG A 43 14.90 -5.71 12.04
CA ARG A 43 13.93 -6.24 11.10
C ARG A 43 13.54 -5.16 10.10
N VAL A 44 13.29 -5.58 8.87
CA VAL A 44 12.82 -4.69 7.81
C VAL A 44 11.55 -5.27 7.20
N VAL A 45 10.51 -4.44 7.13
CA VAL A 45 9.28 -4.74 6.41
C VAL A 45 9.23 -3.87 5.15
N THR A 46 9.08 -4.51 4.00
CA THR A 46 8.87 -3.83 2.72
C THR A 46 7.42 -3.95 2.30
N PHE A 47 6.73 -2.82 2.19
CA PHE A 47 5.34 -2.72 1.75
C PHE A 47 5.25 -2.45 0.25
N THR A 48 4.51 -3.30 -0.45
CA THR A 48 4.20 -3.17 -1.88
C THR A 48 2.69 -3.15 -2.10
N ARG A 49 2.25 -2.45 -3.16
CA ARG A 49 0.84 -2.43 -3.55
C ARG A 49 0.54 -3.59 -4.49
N LYS A 50 -0.57 -4.30 -4.24
CA LYS A 50 -1.12 -5.36 -5.07
C LYS A 50 -2.62 -5.13 -5.24
N GLY A 51 -3.01 -4.45 -6.33
CA GLY A 51 -4.37 -3.93 -6.48
C GLY A 51 -4.70 -2.93 -5.38
N ASP A 52 -5.85 -3.12 -4.72
CA ASP A 52 -6.27 -2.28 -3.59
C ASP A 52 -5.61 -2.67 -2.26
N SER A 53 -5.00 -3.86 -2.22
CA SER A 53 -4.29 -4.36 -1.04
C SER A 53 -2.83 -3.91 -1.00
N ILE A 54 -2.29 -3.84 0.22
CA ILE A 54 -0.88 -3.57 0.49
C ILE A 54 -0.34 -4.75 1.29
N LEU A 55 0.78 -5.33 0.82
CA LEU A 55 1.42 -6.47 1.45
C LEU A 55 2.77 -6.05 2.03
N GLY A 56 2.98 -6.27 3.32
CA GLY A 56 4.27 -6.07 3.98
C GLY A 56 5.01 -7.39 4.10
N HIS A 57 6.19 -7.49 3.49
CA HIS A 57 7.05 -8.66 3.54
C HIS A 57 8.25 -8.42 4.46
N TYR A 58 8.62 -9.41 5.27
CA TYR A 58 9.84 -9.34 6.07
C TYR A 58 11.08 -9.53 5.19
N THR A 59 11.73 -8.44 4.79
CA THR A 59 12.94 -8.48 3.94
C THR A 59 14.21 -8.67 4.74
N GLU A 60 14.19 -8.27 6.02
CA GLU A 60 15.17 -8.62 7.04
C GLU A 60 14.42 -9.01 8.33
N LEU A 61 14.89 -10.04 9.03
CA LEU A 61 14.18 -10.62 10.17
C LEU A 61 14.75 -10.17 11.52
N ASN A 62 16.07 -10.10 11.64
CA ASN A 62 16.78 -9.71 12.85
C ASN A 62 16.27 -10.39 14.13
N GLY A 63 16.27 -11.71 14.17
CA GLY A 63 15.88 -12.50 15.34
C GLY A 63 14.43 -12.94 15.33
N LEU A 64 13.64 -12.56 14.32
CA LEU A 64 12.28 -13.11 14.13
C LEU A 64 12.30 -14.61 13.74
N GLU A 65 13.43 -15.13 13.26
CA GLU A 65 13.65 -16.55 12.95
C GLU A 65 13.35 -17.45 14.16
N ARG A 66 13.63 -16.99 15.39
CA ARG A 66 13.36 -17.74 16.62
C ARG A 66 11.88 -17.98 16.89
N PHE A 67 11.00 -17.24 16.21
CA PHE A 67 9.55 -17.42 16.23
C PHE A 67 9.04 -18.12 14.96
N GLY A 68 9.94 -18.61 14.10
CA GLY A 68 9.63 -19.35 12.89
C GLY A 68 9.27 -18.50 11.68
N PHE A 69 9.49 -17.18 11.72
CA PHE A 69 9.32 -16.34 10.53
C PHE A 69 10.42 -16.60 9.50
N THR A 70 10.08 -16.50 8.22
CA THR A 70 11.04 -16.67 7.12
C THR A 70 11.20 -15.39 6.30
N ARG A 71 12.33 -15.27 5.60
CA ARG A 71 12.61 -14.12 4.74
C ARG A 71 11.62 -14.08 3.59
N ASN A 72 11.18 -12.88 3.25
CA ASN A 72 10.12 -12.59 2.28
C ASN A 72 8.75 -13.18 2.63
N GLU A 73 8.54 -13.64 3.87
CA GLU A 73 7.21 -14.03 4.32
C GLU A 73 6.31 -12.78 4.43
N ILE A 74 5.04 -12.91 4.04
CA ILE A 74 4.03 -11.87 4.25
C ILE A 74 3.77 -11.73 5.75
N GLY A 75 4.18 -10.60 6.32
CA GLY A 75 3.93 -10.20 7.70
C GLY A 75 2.71 -9.30 7.87
N HIS A 76 2.33 -8.55 6.83
CA HIS A 76 1.21 -7.59 6.90
C HIS A 76 0.31 -7.69 5.67
N LYS A 77 -0.99 -7.50 5.89
CA LYS A 77 -2.02 -7.36 4.86
C LYS A 77 -2.86 -6.14 5.21
N LEU A 78 -2.74 -5.08 4.42
CA LEU A 78 -3.33 -3.78 4.75
C LEU A 78 -4.20 -3.26 3.61
N ILE A 79 -5.17 -2.42 3.96
CA ILE A 79 -6.01 -1.63 3.07
C ILE A 79 -5.79 -0.16 3.44
N LYS A 80 -5.76 0.71 2.43
CA LYS A 80 -5.65 2.16 2.66
C LYS A 80 -7.03 2.72 3.00
N GLU A 81 -7.15 3.32 4.17
CA GLU A 81 -8.37 4.02 4.59
C GLU A 81 -8.33 5.48 4.13
N SER A 82 -7.19 6.14 4.34
CA SER A 82 -6.99 7.54 3.97
C SER A 82 -5.50 7.85 3.79
N ALA A 83 -5.14 9.09 3.51
CA ALA A 83 -3.74 9.48 3.39
C ALA A 83 -3.01 9.32 4.73
N GLY A 84 -2.09 8.35 4.81
CA GLY A 84 -1.33 8.06 6.02
C GLY A 84 -2.04 7.12 7.01
N SER A 85 -3.22 6.60 6.69
CA SER A 85 -3.95 5.67 7.56
C SER A 85 -4.30 4.38 6.83
N TYR A 86 -4.04 3.25 7.48
CA TYR A 86 -4.26 1.93 6.94
C TYR A 86 -4.84 1.01 8.01
N SER A 87 -5.74 0.11 7.62
CA SER A 87 -6.26 -0.95 8.48
C SER A 87 -5.87 -2.31 7.92
N GLY A 88 -5.88 -3.36 8.74
CA GLY A 88 -5.74 -4.72 8.25
C GLY A 88 -5.24 -5.68 9.30
N LEU A 89 -4.33 -6.57 8.90
CA LEU A 89 -3.84 -7.68 9.71
C LEU A 89 -2.30 -7.71 9.74
N VAL A 90 -1.76 -7.95 10.93
CA VAL A 90 -0.36 -8.31 11.16
C VAL A 90 -0.25 -9.76 11.60
N LYS A 91 0.72 -10.48 11.05
CA LYS A 91 1.01 -11.87 11.40
C LYS A 91 1.74 -11.91 12.74
N TRP A 92 1.22 -12.71 13.66
CA TRP A 92 1.74 -12.89 15.00
C TRP A 92 2.12 -14.35 15.27
N ARG A 93 3.29 -14.55 15.87
CA ARG A 93 3.75 -15.84 16.39
C ARG A 93 4.37 -15.62 17.76
N ALA A 94 4.07 -16.49 18.72
CA ALA A 94 4.81 -16.56 19.97
C ALA A 94 5.76 -17.77 19.95
N VAL A 95 6.71 -17.79 20.87
CA VAL A 95 7.58 -18.96 21.06
C VAL A 95 6.69 -20.17 21.32
N ASN A 96 7.00 -21.30 20.68
CA ASN A 96 6.28 -22.58 20.81
C ASN A 96 4.85 -22.62 20.23
N ILE A 97 4.41 -21.61 19.48
CA ILE A 97 3.16 -21.70 18.70
C ILE A 97 3.50 -22.18 17.28
N LYS A 98 2.92 -23.32 16.90
CA LYS A 98 3.20 -23.96 15.60
C LYS A 98 2.59 -23.20 14.42
N GLU A 99 1.39 -22.64 14.60
CA GLU A 99 0.64 -21.94 13.54
C GLU A 99 0.58 -20.43 13.78
N PRO A 100 0.93 -19.58 12.79
CA PRO A 100 0.76 -18.15 12.93
C PRO A 100 -0.69 -17.73 13.08
N THR A 101 -0.91 -16.76 13.95
CA THR A 101 -2.20 -16.05 14.07
C THR A 101 -2.13 -14.72 13.33
N TRP A 102 -3.28 -14.15 13.01
CA TRP A 102 -3.40 -12.81 12.46
C TRP A 102 -4.12 -11.92 13.46
N ARG A 103 -3.56 -10.73 13.71
CA ARG A 103 -4.14 -9.73 14.62
C ARG A 103 -4.53 -8.50 13.83
N THR A 104 -5.65 -7.89 14.18
CA THR A 104 -6.05 -6.59 13.63
C THR A 104 -4.99 -5.55 13.94
N VAL A 105 -4.69 -4.70 12.95
CA VAL A 105 -3.73 -3.60 13.07
C VAL A 105 -4.25 -2.35 12.38
N ASN A 106 -4.05 -1.21 13.03
CA ASN A 106 -4.20 0.11 12.42
C ASN A 106 -2.83 0.76 12.33
N VAL A 107 -2.44 1.18 11.13
CA VAL A 107 -1.13 1.75 10.83
C VAL A 107 -1.28 3.22 10.46
N PHE A 108 -0.41 4.05 11.04
CA PHE A 108 -0.34 5.49 10.82
C PHE A 108 1.05 5.86 10.30
N ILE A 109 1.09 6.59 9.18
CA ILE A 109 2.31 7.07 8.55
C ILE A 109 2.35 8.59 8.59
N ASN A 110 3.43 9.12 9.15
CA ASN A 110 3.76 10.55 9.14
C ASN A 110 5.25 10.74 8.82
N GLY A 111 5.54 11.13 7.59
CA GLY A 111 6.89 11.24 7.04
C GLY A 111 7.63 9.91 7.03
N ASN A 112 8.69 9.86 7.84
CA ASN A 112 9.55 8.71 8.01
C ASN A 112 9.19 7.89 9.25
N VAL A 113 8.07 8.20 9.89
CA VAL A 113 7.59 7.50 11.08
C VAL A 113 6.41 6.60 10.70
N TYR A 114 6.55 5.32 11.02
CA TYR A 114 5.50 4.32 11.03
C TYR A 114 5.10 4.08 12.47
N LYS A 115 3.79 4.09 12.74
CA LYS A 115 3.21 3.64 14.01
C LYS A 115 2.09 2.66 13.78
N ASP A 116 1.95 1.67 14.66
CA ASP A 116 0.76 0.82 14.65
C ASP A 116 0.21 0.44 16.02
N GLN A 117 -0.98 -0.15 15.98
CA GLN A 117 -1.63 -0.77 17.12
C GLN A 117 -1.98 -2.21 16.77
N GLY A 118 -1.07 -3.14 17.04
CA GLY A 118 -1.31 -4.58 16.83
C GLY A 118 -0.02 -5.41 16.83
N SER A 119 1.10 -4.78 16.48
CA SER A 119 2.43 -5.39 16.46
C SER A 119 3.09 -5.43 17.84
N ASP A 120 4.21 -6.15 17.93
CA ASP A 120 5.09 -6.09 19.10
C ASP A 120 5.75 -4.71 19.24
N ARG A 121 6.59 -4.54 20.27
CA ARG A 121 7.24 -3.26 20.59
C ARG A 121 8.09 -2.70 19.44
N CYS A 122 8.81 -3.52 18.69
CA CYS A 122 9.66 -3.01 17.60
C CYS A 122 8.93 -3.00 16.25
N GLY A 123 7.87 -3.79 16.09
CA GLY A 123 6.99 -3.72 14.92
C GLY A 123 6.07 -2.50 14.92
N ARG A 124 5.70 -1.98 16.10
CA ARG A 124 4.75 -0.85 16.21
C ARG A 124 5.37 0.53 16.03
N ASP A 125 6.69 0.66 16.10
CA ASP A 125 7.42 1.92 15.94
C ASP A 125 8.58 1.67 14.98
N MET A 126 8.42 2.07 13.71
CA MET A 126 9.43 1.84 12.68
C MET A 126 9.82 3.14 11.97
N THR A 127 11.04 3.15 11.43
CA THR A 127 11.57 4.28 10.66
C THR A 127 11.72 3.90 9.19
N ARG A 128 11.35 4.80 8.28
CA ARG A 128 11.52 4.59 6.84
C ARG A 128 13.00 4.49 6.49
N ILE A 129 13.35 3.49 5.69
CA ILE A 129 14.67 3.41 5.06
C ILE A 129 14.63 4.22 3.77
N THR A 130 15.37 5.33 3.73
CA THR A 130 15.65 6.08 2.51
C THR A 130 16.93 5.54 1.89
N LYS A 131 16.85 4.95 0.70
CA LYS A 131 18.02 4.65 -0.13
C LYS A 131 18.33 5.85 -1.02
#